data_AF-A0A7S3JVE8-F1
#
_entry.id   AF-A0A7S3JVE8-F1
#
_cell.length_a   1.000
_cell.length_b   1.000
_cell.length_c   1.000
_cell.angle_alpha   90.00
_cell.angle_beta   90.00
_cell.angle_gamma   90.00
#
_symmetry.space_group_name_H-M   'P 1'
#
loop_
_entity.id
_entity.type
_entity.pdbx_description
1 polymer ?
#
loop_
_entity_poly.entity_id
_entity_poly.type
_entity_poly.pdbx_seq_one_letter_code
_entity_poly.pdbx_strand_id
1 'polypeptide(L)'
;MPSKNSSYIHVDCTEGDEAILSKIPVGLKVLDISDMYFAVISSKRSKNVEDMEKALEGCNPTWIVGSGEVDAYKAQGASNVVEGGSLCASRNLALEKAFAENKPCVQLSDDLQQVCFYHHKRDYIKPFVKPSSLTEANKIAAQSDAHAVSLAAAARALEAHARSRNSYLAGTFPNGNAGQACAGEPIFEEHFIVGDFIVVRPSIPRFDPNLTLKEDYDFTAQHLIKYEKVTRWNRVTLFANHYTNEGGAVAIRNTKREKQNIKYLRSKWPGVFLNSPRGPCEVVMAWRCRDITIGGTRIYEPDPKQPGRALQGQAAAVAREKRIAREKKKKIAETKYKVSSSK
;
A
#
# COMPACT_ATOMS: atom_id res chain seq x y z
N MET A 1 -24.29 -6.96 8.57
CA MET A 1 -22.90 -6.46 8.70
C MET A 1 -22.24 -7.24 9.82
N PRO A 2 -21.05 -7.83 9.62
CA PRO A 2 -20.32 -8.48 10.70
C PRO A 2 -20.16 -7.51 11.88
N SER A 3 -20.40 -8.00 13.09
CA SER A 3 -20.36 -7.17 14.29
C SER A 3 -18.92 -6.67 14.51
N LYS A 4 -18.76 -5.41 14.95
CA LYS A 4 -17.45 -4.77 15.16
C LYS A 4 -16.56 -5.46 16.22
N ASN A 5 -17.02 -6.53 16.86
CA ASN A 5 -16.39 -7.09 18.06
C ASN A 5 -15.90 -8.54 17.91
N SER A 6 -16.02 -9.19 16.75
CA SER A 6 -15.42 -10.53 16.56
C SER A 6 -14.12 -10.42 15.77
N SER A 7 -12.98 -10.67 16.43
CA SER A 7 -11.70 -10.90 15.77
C SER A 7 -11.75 -12.17 14.91
N TYR A 8 -10.91 -12.23 13.87
CA TYR A 8 -10.86 -13.30 12.84
C TYR A 8 -10.69 -14.72 13.31
N ILE A 9 -10.32 -14.91 14.56
CA ILE A 9 -9.85 -16.20 15.09
C ILE A 9 -10.99 -17.25 15.15
N HIS A 10 -12.22 -16.89 14.79
CA HIS A 10 -13.40 -17.76 14.85
C HIS A 10 -14.36 -17.69 13.64
N VAL A 11 -13.98 -17.08 12.51
CA VAL A 11 -14.88 -16.97 11.36
C VAL A 11 -14.50 -17.99 10.29
N ASP A 12 -15.42 -18.88 9.93
CA ASP A 12 -15.28 -19.75 8.76
C ASP A 12 -15.22 -18.88 7.49
N CYS A 13 -14.11 -18.98 6.77
CA CYS A 13 -13.84 -18.20 5.56
C CYS A 13 -14.06 -19.01 4.28
N THR A 14 -14.50 -20.26 4.35
CA THR A 14 -14.55 -21.18 3.19
C THR A 14 -15.35 -20.60 2.02
N GLU A 15 -16.58 -20.13 2.28
CA GLU A 15 -17.41 -19.50 1.25
C GLU A 15 -16.77 -18.23 0.67
N GLY A 16 -16.14 -17.42 1.52
CA GLY A 16 -15.46 -16.19 1.08
C GLY A 16 -14.21 -16.45 0.25
N ASP A 17 -13.46 -17.49 0.59
CA ASP A 17 -12.28 -17.96 -0.13
C ASP A 17 -12.67 -18.46 -1.52
N GLU A 18 -13.73 -19.27 -1.62
CA GLU A 18 -14.30 -19.68 -2.91
C GLU A 18 -14.78 -18.47 -3.72
N ALA A 19 -15.52 -17.55 -3.06
CA ALA A 19 -16.06 -16.36 -3.70
C ALA A 19 -14.96 -15.46 -4.27
N ILE A 20 -13.89 -15.17 -3.52
CA ILE A 20 -12.80 -14.31 -3.99
C ILE A 20 -11.96 -14.98 -5.07
N LEU A 21 -11.65 -16.27 -4.92
CA LEU A 21 -10.83 -17.02 -5.89
C LEU A 21 -11.58 -17.21 -7.20
N SER A 22 -12.91 -17.34 -7.17
CA SER A 22 -13.74 -17.38 -8.39
C SER A 22 -13.69 -16.08 -9.20
N LYS A 23 -13.19 -14.97 -8.63
CA LYS A 23 -13.08 -13.67 -9.33
C LYS A 23 -11.73 -13.47 -10.01
N ILE A 24 -10.81 -14.42 -9.86
CA ILE A 24 -9.54 -14.40 -10.59
C ILE A 24 -9.84 -14.54 -12.10
N PRO A 25 -9.20 -13.73 -12.97
CA PRO A 25 -9.41 -13.83 -14.40
C PRO A 25 -9.16 -15.25 -14.94
N VAL A 26 -10.08 -15.70 -15.81
CA VAL A 26 -10.02 -17.04 -16.43
C VAL A 26 -8.68 -17.22 -17.14
N GLY A 27 -8.07 -18.40 -16.97
CA GLY A 27 -6.79 -18.77 -17.57
C GLY A 27 -5.56 -18.36 -16.77
N LEU A 28 -5.71 -17.64 -15.66
CA LEU A 28 -4.59 -17.38 -14.74
C LEU A 28 -4.45 -18.52 -13.74
N LYS A 29 -3.26 -19.15 -13.72
CA LYS A 29 -2.87 -20.06 -12.63
C LYS A 29 -2.93 -19.29 -11.31
N VAL A 30 -3.62 -19.81 -10.31
CA VAL A 30 -3.54 -19.34 -8.93
C VAL A 30 -2.30 -19.97 -8.31
N LEU A 31 -1.43 -19.18 -7.68
CA LEU A 31 -0.25 -19.73 -7.00
C LEU A 31 -0.66 -20.58 -5.81
N ASP A 32 0.16 -21.58 -5.46
CA ASP A 32 0.01 -22.29 -4.21
C ASP A 32 0.58 -21.44 -3.06
N ILE A 33 0.09 -21.67 -1.84
CA ILE A 33 0.54 -20.91 -0.66
C ILE A 33 2.06 -21.08 -0.45
N SER A 34 2.61 -22.27 -0.73
CA SER A 34 4.04 -22.56 -0.66
C SER A 34 4.91 -21.78 -1.66
N ASP A 35 4.30 -21.25 -2.72
CA ASP A 35 4.97 -20.42 -3.74
C ASP A 35 5.01 -18.93 -3.35
N MET A 36 4.49 -18.58 -2.17
CA MET A 36 4.48 -17.21 -1.64
C MET A 36 5.28 -17.16 -0.33
N TYR A 37 5.88 -16.01 -0.05
CA TYR A 37 6.59 -15.77 1.21
C TYR A 37 5.75 -14.87 2.11
N PHE A 38 5.28 -15.38 3.25
CA PHE A 38 4.48 -14.62 4.21
C PHE A 38 5.37 -14.00 5.30
N ALA A 39 5.29 -12.68 5.43
CA ALA A 39 6.02 -11.90 6.41
C ALA A 39 5.06 -11.11 7.30
N VAL A 40 5.14 -11.32 8.62
CA VAL A 40 4.41 -10.52 9.60
C VAL A 40 5.38 -9.49 10.17
N ILE A 41 5.10 -8.21 9.91
CA ILE A 41 5.93 -7.10 10.39
C ILE A 41 5.33 -6.61 11.72
N SER A 42 6.09 -6.77 12.80
CA SER A 42 5.59 -6.47 14.15
C SER A 42 6.66 -5.83 15.02
N SER A 43 6.26 -5.03 16.01
CA SER A 43 7.18 -4.57 17.06
C SER A 43 6.44 -4.25 18.35
N LYS A 44 6.95 -4.77 19.46
CA LYS A 44 6.40 -4.65 20.82
C LYS A 44 4.99 -5.18 20.98
N ARG A 45 4.63 -6.21 20.21
CA ARG A 45 3.27 -6.78 20.14
C ARG A 45 3.29 -8.31 20.08
N SER A 46 4.21 -8.94 20.80
CA SER A 46 4.32 -10.41 20.83
C SER A 46 3.03 -11.13 21.23
N LYS A 47 2.15 -10.48 22.00
CA LYS A 47 0.82 -11.02 22.35
C LYS A 47 -0.10 -11.28 21.15
N ASN A 48 0.16 -10.71 19.97
CA ASN A 48 -0.64 -10.92 18.77
C ASN A 48 -0.24 -12.21 18.01
N VAL A 49 0.79 -12.92 18.48
CA VAL A 49 1.36 -14.07 17.78
C VAL A 49 0.37 -15.20 17.62
N GLU A 50 -0.27 -15.65 18.71
CA GLU A 50 -1.18 -16.79 18.70
C GLU A 50 -2.31 -16.60 17.66
N ASP A 51 -2.96 -15.45 17.73
CA ASP A 51 -4.07 -15.10 16.85
C ASP A 51 -3.67 -15.05 15.37
N MET A 52 -2.52 -14.44 15.08
CA MET A 52 -2.04 -14.26 13.72
C MET A 52 -1.47 -15.55 13.12
N GLU A 53 -0.80 -16.39 13.92
CA GLU A 53 -0.37 -17.73 13.50
C GLU A 53 -1.58 -18.58 13.10
N LYS A 54 -2.66 -18.54 13.89
CA LYS A 54 -3.90 -19.24 13.53
C LYS A 54 -4.51 -18.70 12.24
N ALA A 55 -4.55 -17.37 12.06
CA ALA A 55 -5.05 -16.75 10.84
C ALA A 55 -4.20 -17.05 9.59
N LEU A 56 -2.96 -17.50 9.79
CA LEU A 56 -1.98 -17.85 8.77
C LEU A 56 -1.66 -19.34 8.75
N GLU A 57 -2.56 -20.18 9.25
CA GLU A 57 -2.40 -21.63 9.21
C GLU A 57 -2.09 -22.11 7.77
N GLY A 58 -1.04 -22.93 7.64
CA GLY A 58 -0.53 -23.41 6.35
C GLY A 58 0.34 -22.41 5.56
N CYS A 59 0.47 -21.15 6.01
CA CYS A 59 1.27 -20.12 5.31
C CYS A 59 2.75 -20.08 5.73
N ASN A 60 3.12 -20.74 6.84
CA ASN A 60 4.47 -20.73 7.41
C ASN A 60 5.06 -19.31 7.54
N PRO A 61 4.40 -18.41 8.30
CA PRO A 61 4.80 -17.00 8.34
C PRO A 61 6.17 -16.81 8.99
N THR A 62 6.92 -15.82 8.48
CA THR A 62 8.11 -15.30 9.16
C THR A 62 7.78 -13.99 9.85
N TRP A 63 7.91 -13.99 11.16
CA TRP A 63 7.81 -12.79 12.00
C TRP A 63 9.10 -12.00 11.90
N ILE A 64 9.00 -10.77 11.41
CA ILE A 64 10.12 -9.83 11.37
C ILE A 64 9.89 -8.75 12.41
N VAL A 65 10.67 -8.82 13.49
CA VAL A 65 10.42 -8.09 14.74
C VAL A 65 11.44 -6.99 15.00
N GLY A 66 11.14 -6.11 15.96
CA GLY A 66 12.05 -5.06 16.40
C GLY A 66 13.31 -5.62 17.07
N SER A 67 14.34 -4.77 17.21
CA SER A 67 15.59 -5.20 17.83
C SER A 67 15.43 -5.65 19.28
N GLY A 68 15.97 -6.83 19.60
CA GLY A 68 15.89 -7.43 20.93
C GLY A 68 14.53 -8.05 21.27
N GLU A 69 13.62 -8.22 20.30
CA GLU A 69 12.27 -8.74 20.56
C GLU A 69 12.11 -10.24 20.24
N VAL A 70 13.12 -10.90 19.66
CA VAL A 70 13.03 -12.28 19.15
C VAL A 70 12.51 -13.26 20.20
N ASP A 71 13.08 -13.25 21.41
CA ASP A 71 12.71 -14.20 22.47
C ASP A 71 11.27 -14.01 22.94
N ALA A 72 10.80 -12.77 23.00
CA ALA A 72 9.44 -12.46 23.40
C ALA A 72 8.40 -13.00 22.41
N TYR A 73 8.69 -13.02 21.10
CA TYR A 73 7.78 -13.58 20.09
C TYR A 73 7.85 -15.11 20.06
N LYS A 74 9.04 -15.70 20.19
CA LYS A 74 9.19 -17.16 20.32
C LYS A 74 8.44 -17.71 21.53
N ALA A 75 8.51 -17.01 22.66
CA ALA A 75 7.78 -17.39 23.87
C ALA A 75 6.25 -17.35 23.71
N GLN A 76 5.73 -16.65 22.71
CA GLN A 76 4.31 -16.58 22.37
C GLN A 76 3.92 -17.55 21.24
N GLY A 77 4.83 -18.42 20.80
CA GLY A 77 4.55 -19.48 19.82
C GLY A 77 4.83 -19.11 18.36
N ALA A 78 5.57 -18.03 18.10
CA ALA A 78 5.87 -17.64 16.72
C ALA A 78 6.76 -18.68 16.04
N SER A 79 6.32 -19.16 14.90
CA SER A 79 6.91 -20.30 14.18
C SER A 79 8.33 -20.01 13.68
N ASN A 80 8.53 -18.86 13.02
CA ASN A 80 9.82 -18.38 12.57
C ASN A 80 9.99 -16.89 12.92
N VAL A 81 11.04 -16.52 13.64
CA VAL A 81 11.26 -15.15 14.12
C VAL A 81 12.65 -14.65 13.72
N VAL A 82 12.69 -13.48 13.09
CA VAL A 82 13.91 -12.81 12.64
C VAL A 82 13.89 -11.36 13.10
N GLU A 83 15.03 -10.85 13.55
CA GLU A 83 15.19 -9.43 13.87
C GLU A 83 15.33 -8.60 12.59
N GLY A 84 14.51 -7.55 12.42
CA GLY A 84 14.54 -6.65 11.27
C GLY A 84 14.85 -5.19 11.59
N GLY A 85 14.79 -4.77 12.87
CA GLY A 85 15.13 -3.42 13.30
C GLY A 85 14.00 -2.41 13.12
N SER A 86 14.22 -1.36 12.33
CA SER A 86 13.21 -0.31 12.07
C SER A 86 12.10 -0.81 11.15
N LEU A 87 10.94 -0.13 11.10
CA LEU A 87 9.82 -0.51 10.24
C LEU A 87 10.24 -0.70 8.76
N CYS A 88 10.94 0.27 8.17
CA CYS A 88 11.42 0.16 6.79
C CYS A 88 12.47 -0.94 6.62
N ALA A 89 13.34 -1.15 7.61
CA ALA A 89 14.35 -2.22 7.57
C ALA A 89 13.69 -3.59 7.61
N SER A 90 12.72 -3.82 8.51
CA SER A 90 11.94 -5.05 8.59
C SER A 90 11.17 -5.33 7.30
N ARG A 91 10.52 -4.31 6.72
CA ARG A 91 9.82 -4.45 5.43
C ARG A 91 10.77 -4.77 4.28
N ASN A 92 11.97 -4.18 4.24
CA ASN A 92 12.97 -4.49 3.23
C ASN A 92 13.55 -5.90 3.39
N LEU A 93 13.79 -6.33 4.63
CA LEU A 93 14.25 -7.69 4.93
C LEU A 93 13.23 -8.75 4.46
N ALA A 94 11.93 -8.48 4.60
CA ALA A 94 10.89 -9.34 4.03
C ALA A 94 11.00 -9.48 2.51
N LEU A 95 11.22 -8.35 1.80
CA LEU A 95 11.39 -8.36 0.34
C LEU A 95 12.66 -9.12 -0.06
N GLU A 96 13.77 -8.91 0.65
CA GLU A 96 15.04 -9.57 0.38
C GLU A 96 14.94 -11.10 0.51
N LYS A 97 14.35 -11.59 1.61
CA LYS A 97 14.13 -13.02 1.83
C LYS A 97 13.23 -13.63 0.77
N ALA A 98 12.08 -13.01 0.51
CA ALA A 98 11.15 -13.50 -0.51
C ALA A 98 11.80 -13.54 -1.91
N PHE A 99 12.53 -12.49 -2.28
CA PHE A 99 13.09 -12.36 -3.64
C PHE A 99 14.34 -13.22 -3.85
N ALA A 100 15.08 -13.56 -2.79
CA ALA A 100 16.14 -14.56 -2.85
C ALA A 100 15.62 -15.94 -3.28
N GLU A 101 14.36 -16.25 -2.97
CA GLU A 101 13.66 -17.47 -3.40
C GLU A 101 12.80 -17.27 -4.66
N ASN A 102 12.85 -16.08 -5.28
CA ASN A 102 12.00 -15.69 -6.41
C ASN A 102 10.49 -15.83 -6.13
N LYS A 103 10.06 -15.64 -4.88
CA LYS A 103 8.65 -15.71 -4.47
C LYS A 103 8.04 -14.31 -4.35
N PRO A 104 6.73 -14.13 -4.62
CA PRO A 104 6.00 -12.96 -4.19
C PRO A 104 6.04 -12.81 -2.66
N CYS A 105 6.37 -11.61 -2.18
CA CYS A 105 6.39 -11.26 -0.77
C CYS A 105 5.00 -10.78 -0.34
N VAL A 106 4.38 -11.48 0.60
CA VAL A 106 3.18 -11.04 1.30
C VAL A 106 3.62 -10.38 2.60
N GLN A 107 3.32 -9.09 2.78
CA GLN A 107 3.57 -8.40 4.05
C GLN A 107 2.27 -8.07 4.74
N LEU A 108 2.23 -8.37 6.04
CA LEU A 108 1.07 -8.22 6.91
C LEU A 108 1.46 -7.43 8.15
N SER A 109 0.54 -6.58 8.62
CA SER A 109 0.58 -6.07 9.99
C SER A 109 0.02 -7.12 10.94
N ASP A 110 0.64 -7.28 12.11
CA ASP A 110 0.17 -8.17 13.18
C ASP A 110 -1.09 -7.67 13.90
N ASP A 111 -1.63 -6.52 13.53
CA ASP A 111 -2.90 -5.99 14.06
C ASP A 111 -4.05 -5.99 13.05
N LEU A 112 -3.88 -6.72 11.94
CA LEU A 112 -4.94 -6.99 11.00
C LEU A 112 -5.97 -7.92 11.65
N GLN A 113 -7.20 -7.42 11.79
CA GLN A 113 -8.30 -8.16 12.40
C GLN A 113 -9.21 -8.84 11.38
N GLN A 114 -9.35 -8.21 10.21
CA GLN A 114 -10.42 -8.26 9.20
C GLN A 114 -10.01 -8.22 7.71
N VAL A 115 -10.27 -9.21 6.85
CA VAL A 115 -10.25 -9.01 5.38
C VAL A 115 -11.61 -9.37 4.75
N CYS A 116 -12.41 -8.35 4.45
CA CYS A 116 -13.71 -8.59 3.80
C CYS A 116 -13.59 -8.47 2.28
N PHE A 117 -14.26 -9.38 1.57
CA PHE A 117 -14.51 -9.28 0.14
C PHE A 117 -15.97 -8.91 -0.11
N TYR A 118 -16.17 -7.85 -0.89
CA TYR A 118 -17.49 -7.37 -1.30
C TYR A 118 -17.71 -7.65 -2.77
N HIS A 119 -18.80 -8.32 -3.08
CA HIS A 119 -19.16 -8.63 -4.44
C HIS A 119 -20.53 -8.05 -4.80
N HIS A 120 -20.61 -7.28 -5.88
CA HIS A 120 -21.89 -6.78 -6.40
C HIS A 120 -22.00 -7.02 -7.91
N LYS A 121 -23.19 -7.38 -8.38
CA LYS A 121 -23.48 -7.61 -9.82
C LYS A 121 -23.05 -6.44 -10.73
N ARG A 122 -23.06 -5.21 -10.22
CA ARG A 122 -22.62 -4.01 -10.96
C ARG A 122 -21.12 -4.01 -11.29
N ASP A 123 -20.30 -4.75 -10.54
CA ASP A 123 -18.85 -4.79 -10.76
C ASP A 123 -18.48 -5.40 -12.13
N TYR A 124 -19.41 -6.13 -12.75
CA TYR A 124 -19.23 -6.76 -14.06
C TYR A 124 -19.90 -6.04 -15.22
N ILE A 125 -20.64 -4.95 -14.96
CA ILE A 125 -21.22 -4.15 -16.04
C ILE A 125 -20.07 -3.41 -16.74
N LYS A 126 -20.03 -3.49 -18.07
CA LYS A 126 -19.05 -2.81 -18.91
C LYS A 126 -19.77 -1.84 -19.86
N PRO A 127 -19.38 -0.54 -19.89
CA PRO A 127 -18.39 0.10 -19.02
C PRO A 127 -18.86 0.18 -17.55
N PHE A 128 -17.90 0.29 -16.61
CA PHE A 128 -18.24 0.48 -15.20
C PHE A 128 -19.00 1.80 -15.00
N VAL A 129 -20.10 1.75 -14.26
CA VAL A 129 -20.90 2.94 -13.95
C VAL A 129 -20.58 3.40 -12.53
N LYS A 130 -19.89 4.53 -12.44
CA LYS A 130 -19.53 5.14 -11.16
C LYS A 130 -20.80 5.59 -10.41
N PRO A 131 -20.94 5.30 -9.11
CA PRO A 131 -22.01 5.85 -8.30
C PRO A 131 -21.99 7.38 -8.32
N SER A 132 -23.16 7.99 -8.40
CA SER A 132 -23.35 9.45 -8.43
C SER A 132 -22.98 10.14 -7.12
N SER A 133 -23.03 9.40 -6.01
CA SER A 133 -22.80 9.92 -4.66
C SER A 133 -22.32 8.82 -3.70
N LEU A 134 -21.81 9.24 -2.53
CA LEU A 134 -21.49 8.30 -1.45
C LEU A 134 -22.74 7.60 -0.91
N THR A 135 -23.90 8.26 -0.93
CA THR A 135 -25.19 7.65 -0.56
C THR A 135 -25.53 6.47 -1.48
N GLU A 136 -25.33 6.63 -2.79
CA GLU A 136 -25.53 5.53 -3.74
C GLU A 136 -24.49 4.41 -3.52
N ALA A 137 -23.22 4.77 -3.30
CA ALA A 137 -22.17 3.79 -3.03
C ALA A 137 -22.44 2.97 -1.75
N ASN A 138 -22.97 3.61 -0.70
CA ASN A 138 -23.41 2.94 0.53
C ASN A 138 -24.57 1.97 0.27
N LYS A 139 -25.54 2.33 -0.59
CA LYS A 139 -26.63 1.43 -1.00
C LYS A 139 -26.10 0.21 -1.74
N ILE A 140 -25.15 0.40 -2.66
CA ILE A 140 -24.50 -0.71 -3.37
C ILE A 140 -23.78 -1.62 -2.39
N ALA A 141 -23.00 -1.06 -1.45
CA ALA A 141 -22.30 -1.85 -0.44
C ALA A 141 -23.26 -2.65 0.45
N ALA A 142 -24.41 -2.08 0.82
CA ALA A 142 -25.44 -2.77 1.61
C ALA A 142 -26.15 -3.90 0.83
N GLN A 143 -26.15 -3.82 -0.50
CA GLN A 143 -26.71 -4.84 -1.41
C GLN A 143 -25.66 -5.83 -1.92
N SER A 144 -24.39 -5.65 -1.53
CA SER A 144 -23.30 -6.53 -1.95
C SER A 144 -23.28 -7.79 -1.10
N ASP A 145 -22.94 -8.92 -1.71
CA ASP A 145 -22.55 -10.11 -0.99
C ASP A 145 -21.21 -9.80 -0.29
N ALA A 146 -21.15 -10.03 1.02
CA ALA A 146 -20.01 -9.65 1.84
C ALA A 146 -19.50 -10.88 2.59
N HIS A 147 -18.26 -11.26 2.33
CA HIS A 147 -17.65 -12.45 2.92
C HIS A 147 -16.40 -12.08 3.70
N ALA A 148 -16.19 -12.74 4.85
CA ALA A 148 -14.86 -12.80 5.44
C ALA A 148 -13.99 -13.74 4.60
N VAL A 149 -12.72 -13.41 4.44
CA VAL A 149 -11.79 -14.14 3.56
C VAL A 149 -10.48 -14.37 4.29
N SER A 150 -9.91 -15.56 4.16
CA SER A 150 -8.61 -15.87 4.73
C SER A 150 -7.51 -15.00 4.12
N LEU A 151 -6.46 -14.74 4.91
CA LEU A 151 -5.29 -13.99 4.44
C LEU A 151 -4.62 -14.71 3.26
N ALA A 152 -4.61 -16.04 3.28
CA ALA A 152 -4.09 -16.87 2.21
C ALA A 152 -4.85 -16.67 0.88
N ALA A 153 -6.17 -16.83 0.88
CA ALA A 153 -6.98 -16.68 -0.33
C ALA A 153 -6.91 -15.24 -0.88
N ALA A 154 -6.97 -14.24 0.00
CA ALA A 154 -6.82 -12.84 -0.39
C ALA A 154 -5.45 -12.54 -1.01
N ALA A 155 -4.35 -13.05 -0.44
CA ALA A 155 -3.00 -12.87 -0.99
C ALA A 155 -2.87 -13.49 -2.38
N ARG A 156 -3.35 -14.73 -2.56
CA ARG A 156 -3.34 -15.43 -3.85
C ARG A 156 -4.13 -14.68 -4.92
N ALA A 157 -5.30 -14.16 -4.55
CA ALA A 157 -6.16 -13.43 -5.48
C ALA A 157 -5.57 -12.05 -5.84
N LEU A 158 -5.00 -11.32 -4.88
CA LEU A 158 -4.25 -10.09 -5.12
C LEU A 158 -3.06 -10.31 -6.05
N GLU A 159 -2.29 -11.38 -5.84
CA GLU A 159 -1.16 -11.76 -6.70
C GLU A 159 -1.62 -12.02 -8.14
N ALA A 160 -2.68 -12.82 -8.32
CA ALA A 160 -3.21 -13.14 -9.64
C ALA A 160 -3.69 -11.89 -10.38
N HIS A 161 -4.39 -10.99 -9.69
CA HIS A 161 -4.76 -9.69 -10.27
C HIS A 161 -3.53 -8.84 -10.60
N ALA A 162 -2.50 -8.84 -9.74
CA ALA A 162 -1.26 -8.12 -10.00
C ALA A 162 -0.61 -8.57 -11.33
N ARG A 163 -0.53 -9.89 -11.56
CA ARG A 163 -0.04 -10.48 -12.81
C ARG A 163 -0.92 -10.12 -14.00
N SER A 164 -2.24 -10.20 -13.85
CA SER A 164 -3.19 -9.85 -14.92
C SER A 164 -3.04 -8.40 -15.42
N ARG A 165 -2.57 -7.49 -14.55
CA ARG A 165 -2.36 -6.08 -14.85
C ARG A 165 -0.90 -5.71 -15.14
N ASN A 166 0.00 -6.70 -15.15
CA ASN A 166 1.44 -6.49 -15.22
C ASN A 166 1.97 -5.49 -14.16
N SER A 167 1.38 -5.52 -12.97
CA SER A 167 1.85 -4.73 -11.82
C SER A 167 2.71 -5.59 -10.89
N TYR A 168 3.57 -4.93 -10.11
CA TYR A 168 4.48 -5.58 -9.15
C TYR A 168 4.10 -5.36 -7.69
N LEU A 169 3.16 -4.45 -7.43
CA LEU A 169 2.62 -4.17 -6.11
C LEU A 169 1.11 -4.26 -6.16
N ALA A 170 0.53 -5.08 -5.29
CA ALA A 170 -0.90 -5.18 -5.08
C ALA A 170 -1.27 -5.03 -3.61
N GLY A 171 -2.51 -4.61 -3.39
CA GLY A 171 -3.09 -4.53 -2.06
C GLY A 171 -4.57 -4.19 -2.12
N THR A 172 -5.10 -3.84 -0.96
CA THR A 172 -6.54 -3.75 -0.72
C THR A 172 -7.01 -2.29 -0.62
N PHE A 173 -8.31 -2.10 -0.43
CA PHE A 173 -8.85 -0.82 0.01
C PHE A 173 -8.34 -0.48 1.43
N PRO A 174 -7.91 0.76 1.69
CA PRO A 174 -7.09 1.09 2.87
C PRO A 174 -7.84 1.09 4.21
N ASN A 175 -9.12 0.74 4.25
CA ASN A 175 -9.92 0.64 5.47
C ASN A 175 -11.20 -0.18 5.23
N GLY A 176 -11.96 -0.45 6.28
CA GLY A 176 -13.18 -1.25 6.25
C GLY A 176 -14.43 -0.53 5.74
N ASN A 177 -14.31 0.65 5.13
CA ASN A 177 -15.47 1.39 4.64
C ASN A 177 -15.93 0.86 3.27
N ALA A 178 -16.82 -0.14 3.31
CA ALA A 178 -17.40 -0.77 2.12
C ALA A 178 -18.05 0.21 1.13
N GLY A 179 -18.69 1.28 1.65
CA GLY A 179 -19.28 2.32 0.80
C GLY A 179 -18.25 3.11 0.01
N GLN A 180 -17.14 3.52 0.64
CA GLN A 180 -16.04 4.18 -0.06
C GLN A 180 -15.32 3.23 -1.02
N ALA A 181 -15.16 1.96 -0.65
CA ALA A 181 -14.69 0.90 -1.53
C ALA A 181 -15.55 0.80 -2.80
N CYS A 182 -16.88 0.81 -2.65
CA CYS A 182 -17.85 0.73 -3.75
C CYS A 182 -18.02 2.04 -4.55
N ALA A 183 -17.43 3.16 -4.10
CA ALA A 183 -17.54 4.46 -4.79
C ALA A 183 -16.70 4.55 -6.08
N GLY A 184 -15.86 3.55 -6.34
CA GLY A 184 -14.99 3.47 -7.51
C GLY A 184 -15.03 2.11 -8.20
N GLU A 185 -14.27 2.01 -9.28
CA GLU A 185 -14.05 0.75 -10.00
C GLU A 185 -13.57 -0.34 -9.05
N PRO A 186 -13.85 -1.63 -9.33
CA PRO A 186 -13.37 -2.73 -8.49
C PRO A 186 -11.84 -2.73 -8.34
N ILE A 187 -11.09 -2.35 -9.38
CA ILE A 187 -9.62 -2.32 -9.33
C ILE A 187 -9.12 -0.97 -9.82
N PHE A 188 -8.17 -0.39 -9.09
CA PHE A 188 -7.46 0.82 -9.50
C PHE A 188 -5.97 0.55 -9.75
N GLU A 189 -5.40 1.28 -10.72
CA GLU A 189 -4.01 1.07 -11.17
C GLU A 189 -3.03 2.16 -10.72
N GLU A 190 -3.54 3.28 -10.21
CA GLU A 190 -2.74 4.49 -9.92
C GLU A 190 -2.97 5.03 -8.50
N HIS A 191 -3.44 4.18 -7.59
CA HIS A 191 -3.89 4.60 -6.25
C HIS A 191 -2.97 4.09 -5.15
N PHE A 192 -2.98 4.80 -4.02
CA PHE A 192 -2.29 4.43 -2.80
C PHE A 192 -2.62 3.00 -2.35
N ILE A 193 -1.57 2.21 -2.09
CA ILE A 193 -1.62 0.89 -1.48
C ILE A 193 -1.17 1.02 -0.02
N VAL A 194 -2.04 0.64 0.92
CA VAL A 194 -1.72 0.70 2.36
C VAL A 194 -0.80 -0.44 2.75
N GLY A 195 0.16 -0.18 3.64
CA GLY A 195 1.17 -1.17 4.04
C GLY A 195 0.67 -2.31 4.94
N ASP A 196 -0.59 -2.30 5.40
CA ASP A 196 -1.12 -3.28 6.36
C ASP A 196 -1.31 -4.68 5.75
N PHE A 197 -1.62 -4.76 4.44
CA PHE A 197 -1.67 -6.02 3.70
C PHE A 197 -1.33 -5.77 2.23
N ILE A 198 -0.11 -6.18 1.85
CA ILE A 198 0.41 -6.02 0.49
C ILE A 198 0.98 -7.31 -0.07
N VAL A 199 0.92 -7.45 -1.38
CA VAL A 199 1.61 -8.50 -2.14
C VAL A 199 2.56 -7.84 -3.13
N VAL A 200 3.85 -8.18 -3.05
CA VAL A 200 4.91 -7.58 -3.85
C VAL A 200 5.63 -8.66 -4.63
N ARG A 201 5.62 -8.57 -5.95
CA ARG A 201 6.38 -9.47 -6.82
C ARG A 201 7.87 -9.05 -6.84
N PRO A 202 8.80 -9.96 -7.16
CA PRO A 202 10.23 -9.63 -7.30
C PRO A 202 10.45 -8.36 -8.12
N SER A 203 10.99 -7.34 -7.47
CA SER A 203 11.04 -5.97 -8.00
C SER A 203 12.16 -5.13 -7.38
N ILE A 204 12.42 -3.97 -7.98
CA ILE A 204 13.50 -3.05 -7.59
C ILE A 204 13.14 -2.14 -6.40
N PRO A 205 11.92 -1.55 -6.28
CA PRO A 205 11.60 -0.62 -5.21
C PRO A 205 11.86 -1.16 -3.80
N ARG A 206 12.24 -0.28 -2.87
CA ARG A 206 12.51 -0.59 -1.46
C ARG A 206 11.93 0.50 -0.55
N PHE A 207 11.53 0.14 0.66
CA PHE A 207 11.09 1.10 1.66
C PHE A 207 12.23 2.03 2.04
N ASP A 208 11.97 3.34 2.03
CA ASP A 208 12.99 4.36 2.28
C ASP A 208 13.31 4.46 3.78
N PRO A 209 14.55 4.18 4.22
CA PRO A 209 14.91 4.23 5.64
C PRO A 209 14.85 5.65 6.23
N ASN A 210 14.77 6.70 5.41
CA ASN A 210 14.58 8.07 5.89
C ASN A 210 13.13 8.36 6.29
N LEU A 211 12.18 7.52 5.87
CA LEU A 211 10.79 7.61 6.29
C LEU A 211 10.58 6.77 7.55
N THR A 212 9.98 7.40 8.55
CA THR A 212 9.58 6.74 9.80
C THR A 212 8.08 6.53 9.87
N LEU A 213 7.32 7.23 9.04
CA LEU A 213 5.88 7.13 8.85
C LEU A 213 5.58 7.36 7.37
N LYS A 214 4.48 6.80 6.86
CA LYS A 214 4.03 6.97 5.48
C LYS A 214 5.01 6.40 4.44
N GLU A 215 5.73 5.36 4.82
CA GLU A 215 6.65 4.62 3.97
C GLU A 215 5.93 3.90 2.82
N ASP A 216 4.67 3.51 3.04
CA ASP A 216 3.80 2.88 2.05
C ASP A 216 3.39 3.83 0.91
N TYR A 217 3.19 5.13 1.21
CA TYR A 217 2.97 6.16 0.19
C TYR A 217 4.17 6.31 -0.74
N ASP A 218 5.38 6.35 -0.18
CA ASP A 218 6.62 6.40 -0.94
C ASP A 218 6.80 5.14 -1.78
N PHE A 219 6.62 3.97 -1.17
CA PHE A 219 6.76 2.69 -1.84
C PHE A 219 5.77 2.50 -2.99
N THR A 220 4.53 2.97 -2.83
CA THR A 220 3.54 3.02 -3.92
C THR A 220 4.03 3.93 -5.05
N ALA A 221 4.51 5.14 -4.73
CA ALA A 221 5.00 6.09 -5.73
C ALA A 221 6.22 5.56 -6.51
N GLN A 222 7.13 4.84 -5.83
CA GLN A 222 8.25 4.16 -6.49
C GLN A 222 7.78 3.13 -7.52
N HIS A 223 6.77 2.31 -7.18
CA HIS A 223 6.20 1.34 -8.11
C HIS A 223 5.53 2.01 -9.30
N LEU A 224 4.79 3.09 -9.07
CA LEU A 224 4.14 3.85 -10.14
C LEU A 224 5.13 4.55 -11.06
N ILE A 225 6.30 5.02 -10.57
CA ILE A 225 7.37 5.49 -11.46
C ILE A 225 7.98 4.33 -12.25
N LYS A 226 8.29 3.22 -11.57
CA LYS A 226 9.11 2.16 -12.16
C LYS A 226 8.35 1.28 -13.13
N TYR A 227 7.08 1.02 -12.84
CA TYR A 227 6.24 0.05 -13.53
C TYR A 227 4.92 0.65 -14.03
N GLU A 228 4.71 1.96 -13.86
CA GLU A 228 3.54 2.72 -14.31
C GLU A 228 2.21 2.35 -13.65
N LYS A 229 2.16 1.22 -12.94
CA LYS A 229 0.93 0.64 -12.37
C LYS A 229 1.17 -0.06 -11.04
N VAL A 230 0.14 -0.02 -10.21
CA VAL A 230 -0.09 -0.91 -9.06
C VAL A 230 -1.42 -1.62 -9.25
N THR A 231 -1.79 -2.54 -8.35
CA THR A 231 -3.12 -3.15 -8.34
C THR A 231 -3.77 -2.96 -6.98
N ARG A 232 -4.70 -2.01 -6.87
CA ARG A 232 -5.55 -1.90 -5.69
C ARG A 232 -6.89 -2.55 -5.93
N TRP A 233 -7.21 -3.62 -5.23
CA TRP A 233 -8.53 -4.22 -5.30
C TRP A 233 -9.45 -3.55 -4.27
N ASN A 234 -10.27 -2.61 -4.74
CA ASN A 234 -11.16 -1.82 -3.89
C ASN A 234 -12.28 -2.65 -3.26
N ARG A 235 -12.55 -3.87 -3.74
CA ARG A 235 -13.56 -4.78 -3.18
C ARG A 235 -13.03 -5.66 -2.06
N VAL A 236 -11.72 -5.64 -1.84
CA VAL A 236 -11.11 -6.26 -0.67
C VAL A 236 -10.81 -5.14 0.32
N THR A 237 -11.37 -5.20 1.52
CA THR A 237 -11.22 -4.15 2.55
C THR A 237 -10.56 -4.72 3.80
N LEU A 238 -9.83 -3.88 4.52
CA LEU A 238 -9.15 -4.27 5.75
C LEU A 238 -9.80 -3.66 6.99
N PHE A 239 -9.85 -4.43 8.07
CA PHE A 239 -10.07 -3.91 9.42
C PHE A 239 -8.81 -4.18 10.23
N ALA A 240 -8.14 -3.13 10.67
CA ALA A 240 -6.91 -3.18 11.46
C ALA A 240 -6.97 -2.10 12.55
N ASN A 241 -6.27 -2.33 13.66
CA ASN A 241 -6.22 -1.40 14.80
C ASN A 241 -5.01 -0.45 14.76
N HIS A 242 -4.58 -0.03 13.57
CA HIS A 242 -3.30 0.65 13.32
C HIS A 242 -3.20 2.11 13.80
N TYR A 243 -4.27 2.66 14.39
CA TYR A 243 -4.27 4.01 14.97
C TYR A 243 -4.19 4.05 16.50
N THR A 244 -4.62 3.00 17.18
CA THR A 244 -4.78 2.99 18.65
C THR A 244 -3.91 1.97 19.36
N ASN A 245 -3.25 1.08 18.61
CA ASN A 245 -2.41 0.05 19.20
C ASN A 245 -1.12 0.58 19.81
N GLU A 246 -0.67 -0.05 20.88
CA GLU A 246 0.67 0.18 21.43
C GLU A 246 1.72 -0.49 20.54
N GLY A 247 2.90 0.14 20.42
CA GLY A 247 4.00 -0.38 19.59
C GLY A 247 3.98 0.09 18.14
N GLY A 248 4.83 -0.54 17.31
CA GLY A 248 4.95 -0.24 15.88
C GLY A 248 5.06 1.25 15.52
N ALA A 249 4.39 1.64 14.43
CA ALA A 249 4.35 3.03 13.97
C ALA A 249 3.65 3.98 14.95
N VAL A 250 2.73 3.48 15.78
CA VAL A 250 2.00 4.29 16.77
C VAL A 250 2.94 4.79 17.87
N ALA A 251 3.86 3.95 18.34
CA ALA A 251 4.83 4.30 19.39
C ALA A 251 5.70 5.53 19.05
N ILE A 252 5.88 5.81 17.76
CA ILE A 252 6.65 6.95 17.28
C ILE A 252 5.79 8.06 16.68
N ARG A 253 4.47 7.85 16.51
CA ARG A 253 3.60 8.79 15.82
C ARG A 253 3.36 10.04 16.66
N ASN A 254 3.67 11.20 16.09
CA ASN A 254 3.29 12.49 16.62
C ASN A 254 3.21 13.54 15.51
N THR A 255 2.53 14.65 15.78
CA THR A 255 2.32 15.74 14.81
C THR A 255 3.61 16.26 14.18
N LYS A 256 4.72 16.34 14.93
CA LYS A 256 6.01 16.82 14.42
C LYS A 256 6.58 15.84 13.39
N ARG A 257 6.62 14.54 13.71
CA ARG A 257 7.12 13.50 12.82
C ARG A 257 6.22 13.31 11.60
N GLU A 258 4.89 13.34 11.75
CA GLU A 258 3.95 13.29 10.62
C GLU A 258 4.21 14.43 9.62
N LYS A 259 4.33 15.67 10.11
CA LYS A 259 4.65 16.83 9.26
C LYS A 259 6.02 16.73 8.59
N GLN A 260 7.03 16.19 9.30
CA GLN A 260 8.36 15.94 8.74
C GLN A 260 8.33 14.93 7.58
N ASN A 261 7.68 13.77 7.77
CA ASN A 261 7.53 12.75 6.73
C ASN A 261 6.70 13.28 5.54
N ILE A 262 5.63 14.03 5.79
CA ILE A 262 4.83 14.66 4.71
C ILE A 262 5.66 15.67 3.91
N LYS A 263 6.48 16.49 4.59
CA LYS A 263 7.39 17.43 3.93
C LYS A 263 8.40 16.68 3.06
N TYR A 264 8.98 15.61 3.58
CA TYR A 264 9.91 14.75 2.84
C TYR A 264 9.23 14.14 1.60
N LEU A 265 8.06 13.52 1.77
CA LEU A 265 7.26 12.95 0.68
C LEU A 265 6.95 13.97 -0.42
N ARG A 266 6.53 15.18 -0.06
CA ARG A 266 6.22 16.24 -1.03
C ARG A 266 7.46 16.75 -1.76
N SER A 267 8.61 16.74 -1.11
CA SER A 267 9.88 17.07 -1.74
C SER A 267 10.33 15.99 -2.72
N LYS A 268 10.18 14.71 -2.34
CA LYS A 268 10.57 13.56 -3.16
C LYS A 268 9.61 13.34 -4.34
N TRP A 269 8.31 13.60 -4.13
CA TRP A 269 7.23 13.36 -5.08
C TRP A 269 6.39 14.62 -5.33
N PRO A 270 6.96 15.65 -5.98
CA PRO A 270 6.29 16.92 -6.20
C PRO A 270 4.96 16.74 -6.95
N GLY A 271 3.90 17.35 -6.41
CA GLY A 271 2.54 17.30 -6.97
C GLY A 271 1.73 16.03 -6.65
N VAL A 272 2.34 14.97 -6.11
CA VAL A 272 1.64 13.70 -5.83
C VAL A 272 0.79 13.77 -4.56
N PHE A 273 1.29 14.41 -3.50
CA PHE A 273 0.64 14.40 -2.18
C PHE A 273 -0.04 15.73 -1.84
N LEU A 274 -1.36 15.73 -1.93
CA LEU A 274 -2.21 16.88 -1.64
C LEU A 274 -2.57 16.96 -0.15
N ASN A 275 -3.13 18.09 0.28
CA ASN A 275 -3.67 18.24 1.63
C ASN A 275 -4.88 17.31 1.82
N SER A 276 -4.95 16.66 2.98
CA SER A 276 -6.14 15.88 3.36
C SER A 276 -7.19 16.79 4.02
N PRO A 277 -8.49 16.61 3.72
CA PRO A 277 -9.56 17.29 4.44
C PRO A 277 -9.66 16.83 5.91
N ARG A 278 -9.02 15.71 6.27
CA ARG A 278 -9.00 15.16 7.64
C ARG A 278 -7.98 15.83 8.55
N GLY A 279 -7.09 16.66 7.99
CA GLY A 279 -6.16 17.46 8.78
C GLY A 279 -4.72 17.45 8.27
N PRO A 280 -3.83 18.22 8.93
CA PRO A 280 -2.46 18.50 8.45
C PRO A 280 -1.48 17.34 8.62
N CYS A 281 -1.87 16.26 9.32
CA CYS A 281 -1.06 15.05 9.52
C CYS A 281 -1.42 13.93 8.52
N GLU A 282 -2.26 14.22 7.54
CA GLU A 282 -2.67 13.31 6.49
C GLU A 282 -2.47 13.91 5.10
N VAL A 283 -2.34 13.03 4.11
CA VAL A 283 -2.21 13.40 2.71
C VAL A 283 -3.18 12.60 1.85
N VAL A 284 -3.57 13.18 0.72
CA VAL A 284 -4.25 12.45 -0.36
C VAL A 284 -3.23 12.22 -1.46
N MET A 285 -3.00 10.95 -1.81
CA MET A 285 -2.20 10.59 -2.96
C MET A 285 -3.03 10.78 -4.24
N ALA A 286 -2.58 11.65 -5.13
CA ALA A 286 -3.19 11.92 -6.41
C ALA A 286 -2.14 11.78 -7.53
N TRP A 287 -1.91 10.55 -7.98
CA TRP A 287 -0.82 10.25 -8.93
C TRP A 287 -0.89 11.05 -10.24
N ARG A 288 -2.11 11.34 -10.72
CA ARG A 288 -2.34 12.17 -11.92
C ARG A 288 -1.96 13.64 -11.75
N CYS A 289 -1.75 14.09 -10.52
CA CYS A 289 -1.37 15.47 -10.19
C CYS A 289 0.15 15.68 -10.12
N ARG A 290 0.94 14.64 -10.35
CA ARG A 290 2.41 14.68 -10.26
C ARG A 290 3.03 15.75 -11.16
N ASP A 291 4.20 16.24 -10.75
CA ASP A 291 4.92 17.30 -11.45
C ASP A 291 5.53 16.82 -12.78
N ILE A 292 5.75 17.74 -13.72
CA ILE A 292 6.46 17.49 -14.98
C ILE A 292 7.86 16.87 -14.78
N THR A 293 8.55 17.15 -13.66
CA THR A 293 9.89 16.58 -13.39
C THR A 293 9.86 15.09 -13.12
N ILE A 294 8.68 14.53 -12.82
CA ILE A 294 8.48 13.09 -12.59
C ILE A 294 7.43 12.52 -13.56
N GLY A 295 7.35 13.11 -14.77
CA GLY A 295 6.52 12.59 -15.86
C GLY A 295 5.02 12.90 -15.74
N GLY A 296 4.65 13.97 -15.02
CA GLY A 296 3.29 14.48 -14.97
C GLY A 296 3.03 15.65 -15.91
N THR A 297 1.91 16.33 -15.70
CA THR A 297 1.45 17.45 -16.56
C THR A 297 1.38 18.78 -15.82
N ARG A 298 1.68 18.82 -14.52
CA ARG A 298 1.56 20.02 -13.67
C ARG A 298 2.91 20.57 -13.27
N ILE A 299 2.99 21.87 -13.02
CA ILE A 299 4.14 22.49 -12.36
C ILE A 299 3.74 22.78 -10.93
N TYR A 300 4.45 22.13 -10.04
CA TYR A 300 4.37 22.28 -8.63
C TYR A 300 5.56 23.12 -8.19
N GLU A 301 5.31 24.41 -8.00
CA GLU A 301 6.25 25.25 -7.27
C GLU A 301 5.98 25.06 -5.78
N PRO A 302 7.01 24.77 -4.96
CA PRO A 302 6.86 24.78 -3.53
C PRO A 302 6.60 26.22 -3.09
N ASP A 303 5.34 26.65 -3.00
CA ASP A 303 4.98 27.91 -2.37
C ASP A 303 5.37 27.81 -0.88
N PRO A 304 6.33 28.63 -0.38
CA PRO A 304 6.74 28.60 1.02
C PRO A 304 5.59 28.96 1.97
N LYS A 305 4.58 29.71 1.49
CA LYS A 305 3.41 30.17 2.25
C LYS A 305 2.22 29.22 2.12
N GLN A 306 2.09 28.51 1.00
CA GLN A 306 1.02 27.51 0.76
C GLN A 306 1.55 26.17 0.21
N PRO A 307 2.33 25.42 1.01
CA PRO A 307 2.82 24.12 0.60
C PRO A 307 1.63 23.17 0.35
N GLY A 308 1.40 22.79 -0.90
CA GLY A 308 0.28 21.92 -1.27
C GLY A 308 -0.40 22.27 -2.59
N ARG A 309 -0.20 23.49 -3.11
CA ARG A 309 -1.01 24.03 -4.22
C ARG A 309 -0.18 24.18 -5.49
N ALA A 310 -0.67 23.60 -6.59
CA ALA A 310 -0.08 23.81 -7.91
C ALA A 310 -0.37 25.24 -8.40
N LEU A 311 0.57 25.87 -9.10
CA LEU A 311 0.29 27.09 -9.85
C LEU A 311 -0.76 26.80 -10.93
N GLN A 312 -1.61 27.77 -11.23
CA GLN A 312 -2.62 27.68 -12.29
C GLN A 312 -2.48 28.84 -13.28
N GLY A 313 -3.05 28.67 -14.47
CA GLY A 313 -3.12 29.72 -15.50
C GLY A 313 -1.74 30.18 -16.00
N GLN A 314 -1.63 31.48 -16.31
CA GLN A 314 -0.44 32.08 -16.91
C GLN A 314 0.80 31.99 -16.00
N ALA A 315 0.62 32.07 -14.67
CA ALA A 315 1.70 31.91 -13.71
C ALA A 315 2.33 30.50 -13.80
N ALA A 316 1.51 29.46 -13.99
CA ALA A 316 2.00 28.10 -14.20
C ALA A 316 2.78 27.96 -15.51
N ALA A 317 2.30 28.58 -16.59
CA ALA A 317 2.98 28.55 -17.89
C ALA A 317 4.37 29.19 -17.82
N VAL A 318 4.49 30.37 -17.21
CA VAL A 318 5.78 31.07 -17.04
C VAL A 318 6.73 30.27 -16.14
N ALA A 319 6.23 29.72 -15.02
CA ALA A 319 7.00 28.85 -14.15
C ALA A 319 7.51 27.59 -14.89
N ARG A 320 6.68 27.00 -15.75
CA ARG A 320 7.04 25.87 -16.61
C ARG A 320 8.22 26.17 -17.49
N GLU A 321 8.15 27.26 -18.24
CA GLU A 321 9.20 27.65 -19.19
C GLU A 321 10.51 27.91 -18.46
N LYS A 322 10.46 28.64 -17.33
CA LYS A 322 11.63 28.90 -16.50
C LYS A 322 12.27 27.61 -15.96
N ARG A 323 11.45 26.65 -15.47
CA ARG A 323 11.96 25.39 -14.92
C ARG A 323 12.51 24.48 -16.01
N ILE A 324 11.83 24.34 -17.14
CA ILE A 324 12.34 23.58 -18.31
C ILE A 324 13.68 24.16 -18.77
N ALA A 325 13.78 25.49 -18.86
CA ALA A 325 15.04 26.15 -19.21
C ALA A 325 16.15 25.88 -18.19
N ARG A 326 15.84 25.90 -16.89
CA ARG A 326 16.80 25.60 -15.81
C ARG A 326 17.28 24.15 -15.84
N GLU A 327 16.38 23.19 -15.99
CA GLU A 327 16.73 21.76 -16.08
C GLU A 327 17.56 21.46 -17.35
N LYS A 328 17.23 22.10 -18.48
CA LYS A 328 18.04 22.01 -19.71
C LYS A 328 19.45 22.53 -19.49
N LYS A 329 19.60 23.69 -18.82
CA LYS A 329 20.93 24.23 -18.45
C LYS A 329 21.69 23.29 -17.52
N LYS A 330 21.03 22.68 -16.53
CA LYS A 330 21.65 21.74 -15.59
C LYS A 330 22.19 20.49 -16.29
N LYS A 331 21.40 19.86 -17.17
CA LYS A 331 21.83 18.70 -17.97
C LYS A 331 23.04 19.02 -18.86
N ILE A 332 23.06 20.20 -19.47
CA ILE A 332 24.21 20.64 -20.29
C ILE A 332 25.47 20.77 -19.42
N ALA A 333 25.34 21.36 -18.22
CA ALA A 333 26.47 21.51 -17.29
C ALA A 333 27.00 20.15 -16.80
N GLU A 334 26.12 19.23 -16.42
CA GLU A 334 26.48 17.87 -16.00
C GLU A 334 27.18 17.07 -17.12
N THR A 335 26.73 17.24 -18.37
CA THR A 335 27.36 16.61 -19.53
C THR A 335 28.76 17.16 -19.78
N LYS A 336 28.95 18.48 -19.68
CA LYS A 336 30.27 19.11 -19.81
C LYS A 336 31.23 18.64 -18.73
N TYR A 337 30.76 18.53 -17.49
CA TYR A 337 31.57 18.08 -16.35
C TYR A 337 32.07 16.64 -16.53
N LYS A 338 31.21 15.71 -16.99
CA LYS A 338 31.60 14.32 -17.25
C LYS A 338 32.64 14.19 -18.37
N VAL A 339 32.58 15.05 -19.38
CA VAL A 339 33.56 15.07 -20.49
C VAL A 339 34.91 15.64 -20.05
N SER A 340 34.94 16.58 -19.10
CA SER A 340 36.19 17.12 -18.55
C SER A 340 36.85 16.21 -17.52
N SER A 341 36.09 15.36 -16.81
CA SER A 341 36.61 14.45 -15.78
C SER A 341 37.08 13.08 -16.34
N SER A 342 37.00 12.88 -17.65
CA SER A 342 37.40 11.66 -18.36
C SER A 342 38.59 11.87 -19.31
N LYS A 343 39.26 13.02 -19.19
CA LYS A 343 40.55 13.33 -19.81
C LYS A 343 41.62 13.43 -18.73
#